data_AF-A0A6N9P5K6-F1
#
_entry.id   AF-A0A6N9P5K6-F1
#
_cell.length_a   1.000
_cell.length_b   1.000
_cell.length_c   1.000
_cell.angle_alpha   90.00
_cell.angle_beta   90.00
_cell.angle_gamma   90.00
#
_symmetry.space_group_name_H-M   'P 1'
#
loop_
_entity.id
_entity.type
_entity.pdbx_description
1 polymer ?
#
loop_
_entity_poly.entity_id
_entity_poly.type
_entity_poly.pdbx_seq_one_letter_code
_entity_poly.pdbx_strand_id
1 'polypeptide(L)'
;MTIAQLLTSGGGVFLVLVTLIQIAPIKLNPWTAIARAIGRAINKDVLSKLDETRKTLDEHIKTDDARNADLHRSRILQFNNELLRDIPHTREDFIEILAEIDFYEKYCDTHPDYENNRATHAVAHIKRVYDERLIKHDFL
;
A
#
# COMPACT_ATOMS: atom_id res chain seq x y z
N MET A 1 52.68 -3.95 -10.97
CA MET A 1 51.89 -3.28 -9.91
C MET A 1 52.60 -3.50 -8.59
N THR A 2 53.29 -2.48 -8.08
CA THR A 2 54.15 -2.58 -6.89
C THR A 2 53.31 -2.48 -5.63
N ILE A 3 53.70 -3.14 -4.52
CA ILE A 3 52.99 -3.09 -3.22
C ILE A 3 52.74 -1.63 -2.75
N ALA A 4 53.62 -0.71 -3.13
CA ALA A 4 53.47 0.72 -2.91
C ALA A 4 52.22 1.35 -3.57
N GLN A 5 51.78 0.85 -4.74
CA GLN A 5 50.57 1.31 -5.44
C GLN A 5 49.28 0.76 -4.83
N LEU A 6 49.36 -0.41 -4.16
CA LEU A 6 48.24 -1.01 -3.43
C LEU A 6 47.97 -0.29 -2.10
N LEU A 7 49.01 0.33 -1.52
CA LEU A 7 48.92 1.12 -0.29
C LEU A 7 48.40 2.55 -0.51
N THR A 8 48.66 3.12 -1.68
CA THR A 8 48.29 4.52 -2.02
C THR A 8 46.93 4.64 -2.71
N SER A 9 46.43 3.58 -3.33
CA SER A 9 45.02 3.47 -3.72
C SER A 9 44.22 3.01 -2.49
N GLY A 10 43.02 3.55 -2.26
CA GLY A 10 42.25 3.42 -1.00
C GLY A 10 41.98 2.01 -0.45
N GLY A 11 42.44 0.94 -1.09
CA GLY A 11 42.47 -0.42 -0.54
C GLY A 11 43.57 -0.69 0.49
N GLY A 12 44.61 0.16 0.57
CA GLY A 12 45.72 0.00 1.52
C GLY A 12 45.30 0.07 3.00
N VAL A 13 44.39 0.99 3.33
CA VAL A 13 43.85 1.16 4.69
C VAL A 13 43.09 -0.08 5.14
N PHE A 14 42.35 -0.72 4.22
CA PHE A 14 41.60 -1.93 4.50
C PHE A 14 42.53 -3.12 4.78
N LEU A 15 43.64 -3.25 4.04
CA LEU A 15 44.64 -4.30 4.26
C LEU A 15 45.44 -4.09 5.57
N VAL A 16 45.74 -2.85 5.94
CA VAL A 16 46.38 -2.55 7.23
C VAL A 16 45.43 -2.84 8.39
N LEU A 17 44.14 -2.52 8.27
CA LEU A 17 43.13 -2.85 9.28
C LEU A 17 42.97 -4.36 9.49
N VAL A 18 42.96 -5.15 8.41
CA VAL A 18 42.82 -6.61 8.49
C VAL A 18 44.06 -7.29 9.07
N THR A 19 45.27 -6.79 8.77
CA THR A 19 46.51 -7.37 9.32
C THR A 19 46.76 -6.99 10.78
N LEU A 20 46.38 -5.78 11.20
CA LEU A 20 46.43 -5.39 12.63
C LEU A 20 45.50 -6.23 13.51
N ILE A 21 44.35 -6.67 12.98
CA ILE A 21 43.42 -7.58 13.67
C ILE A 21 44.05 -8.97 13.90
N GLN A 22 44.95 -9.43 13.03
CA GLN A 22 45.54 -10.77 13.16
C GLN A 22 46.72 -10.84 14.15
N ILE A 23 47.41 -9.73 14.43
CA ILE A 23 48.70 -9.75 15.16
C ILE A 23 48.56 -9.46 16.66
N ALA A 24 47.42 -8.93 17.13
CA ALA A 24 47.22 -8.65 18.56
C ALA A 24 45.86 -9.18 19.05
N PRO A 25 45.77 -9.83 20.24
CA PRO A 25 44.50 -10.26 20.81
C PRO A 25 43.80 -9.08 21.48
N ILE A 26 43.64 -7.96 20.75
CA ILE A 26 42.93 -6.80 21.24
C ILE A 26 41.48 -6.97 20.78
N LYS A 27 40.59 -7.27 21.74
CA LYS A 27 39.14 -7.35 21.54
C LYS A 27 38.54 -5.97 21.25
N LEU A 28 38.96 -5.33 20.16
CA LEU A 28 38.28 -4.16 19.63
C LEU A 28 37.23 -4.67 18.66
N ASN A 29 35.95 -4.62 19.05
CA ASN A 29 34.84 -4.90 18.15
C ASN A 29 34.63 -3.68 17.24
N PRO A 30 35.13 -3.69 15.99
CA PRO A 30 35.08 -2.52 15.12
C PRO A 30 33.62 -2.21 14.72
N TRP A 31 32.80 -3.26 14.61
CA TRP A 31 31.36 -3.17 14.38
C TRP A 31 30.61 -2.42 15.49
N THR A 32 31.03 -2.55 16.75
CA THR A 32 30.40 -1.84 17.87
C THR A 32 30.74 -0.35 17.86
N ALA A 33 31.95 0.02 17.43
CA ALA A 33 32.34 1.42 17.28
C ALA A 33 31.55 2.09 16.14
N ILE A 34 31.39 1.40 15.01
CA ILE A 34 30.57 1.85 13.88
C ILE A 34 29.09 1.97 14.29
N ALA A 35 28.52 0.96 14.94
CA ALA A 35 27.14 1.00 15.42
C ALA A 35 26.90 2.11 16.46
N ARG A 36 27.86 2.38 17.36
CA ARG A 36 27.77 3.51 18.30
C ARG A 36 27.89 4.87 17.61
N ALA A 37 28.71 4.99 16.57
CA ALA A 37 28.83 6.21 15.79
C ALA A 37 27.53 6.50 15.01
N ILE A 38 26.96 5.46 14.38
CA ILE A 38 25.67 5.55 13.70
C ILE A 38 24.55 5.87 14.70
N GLY A 39 24.47 5.14 15.82
CA GLY A 39 23.45 5.37 16.86
C GLY A 39 23.53 6.75 17.53
N ARG A 40 24.74 7.32 17.65
CA ARG A 40 24.93 8.71 18.11
C ARG A 40 24.56 9.75 17.07
N ALA A 41 24.62 9.40 15.78
CA ALA A 41 24.23 10.28 14.68
C ALA A 41 22.72 10.22 14.35
N ILE A 42 21.97 9.25 14.90
CA ILE A 42 20.51 9.23 14.88
C ILE A 42 20.01 10.32 15.83
N ASN A 43 19.98 11.54 15.29
CA ASN A 43 19.55 12.74 15.99
C ASN A 43 18.03 12.70 16.24
N LYS A 44 17.55 13.41 17.26
CA LYS A 44 16.12 13.52 17.61
C LYS A 44 15.29 14.00 16.40
N ASP A 45 15.90 14.77 15.51
CA ASP A 45 15.34 15.25 14.24
C ASP A 45 15.06 14.14 13.21
N VAL A 46 15.82 13.03 13.24
CA VAL A 46 15.58 11.87 12.37
C VAL A 46 14.41 11.03 12.91
N LEU A 47 14.33 10.86 14.23
CA LEU A 47 13.18 10.23 14.88
C LEU A 47 11.90 11.05 14.69
N SER A 48 11.95 12.38 14.83
CA SER A 48 10.79 13.24 14.61
C SER A 48 10.34 13.24 13.14
N LYS A 49 11.29 13.25 12.18
CA LYS A 49 10.96 13.10 10.75
C LYS A 49 10.39 11.72 10.43
N LEU A 50 10.84 10.66 11.10
CA LEU A 50 10.27 9.32 10.94
C LEU A 50 8.83 9.24 11.47
N ASP A 51 8.55 9.86 12.61
CA ASP A 51 7.20 9.93 13.19
C ASP A 51 6.26 10.83 12.36
N GLU A 52 6.76 11.94 11.85
CA GLU A 52 6.02 12.85 10.97
C GLU A 52 5.72 12.18 9.63
N THR A 53 6.71 11.48 9.04
CA THR A 53 6.51 10.71 7.80
C THR A 53 5.52 9.56 8.00
N ARG A 54 5.54 8.88 9.16
CA ARG A 54 4.54 7.85 9.51
C ARG A 54 3.13 8.44 9.59
N LYS A 55 2.96 9.59 10.25
CA LYS A 55 1.65 10.27 10.34
C LYS A 55 1.15 10.74 8.98
N THR A 56 2.01 11.36 8.16
CA THR A 56 1.64 11.79 6.81
C THR A 56 1.29 10.59 5.92
N LEU A 57 1.95 9.44 6.10
CA LEU A 57 1.64 8.22 5.36
C LEU A 57 0.28 7.62 5.80
N ASP A 58 -0.01 7.56 7.10
CA ASP A 58 -1.31 7.07 7.60
C ASP A 58 -2.48 7.96 7.14
N GLU A 59 -2.29 9.29 7.10
CA GLU A 59 -3.28 10.23 6.56
C GLU A 59 -3.48 10.06 5.05
N HIS A 60 -2.40 9.82 4.30
CA HIS A 60 -2.47 9.59 2.87
C HIS A 60 -3.13 8.24 2.53
N ILE A 61 -2.85 7.19 3.29
CA ILE A 61 -3.51 5.87 3.15
C ILE A 61 -5.01 6.01 3.36
N LYS A 62 -5.46 6.69 4.44
CA LYS A 62 -6.88 6.94 4.68
C LYS A 62 -7.55 7.73 3.56
N THR A 63 -6.84 8.72 3.00
CA THR A 63 -7.37 9.53 1.90
C THR A 63 -7.45 8.73 0.61
N ASP A 64 -6.48 7.84 0.36
CA ASP A 64 -6.46 6.97 -0.82
C ASP A 64 -7.54 5.89 -0.75
N ASP A 65 -7.73 5.27 0.41
CA ASP A 65 -8.74 4.22 0.60
C ASP A 65 -10.17 4.78 0.49
N ALA A 66 -10.43 5.96 1.08
CA ALA A 66 -11.71 6.65 0.94
C ALA A 66 -12.00 7.05 -0.51
N ARG A 67 -10.97 7.51 -1.24
CA ARG A 67 -11.09 7.84 -2.67
C ARG A 67 -11.40 6.60 -3.49
N ASN A 68 -10.80 5.46 -3.15
CA ASN A 68 -11.09 4.20 -3.84
C ASN A 68 -12.54 3.74 -3.58
N ALA A 69 -13.03 3.86 -2.35
CA ALA A 69 -14.44 3.60 -2.03
C ALA A 69 -15.40 4.51 -2.82
N ASP A 70 -15.05 5.78 -3.00
CA ASP A 70 -15.82 6.71 -3.84
C ASP A 70 -15.85 6.30 -5.32
N LEU A 71 -14.76 5.74 -5.85
CA LEU A 71 -14.72 5.22 -7.22
C LEU A 71 -15.65 4.02 -7.39
N HIS A 72 -15.58 3.04 -6.47
CA HIS A 72 -16.50 1.90 -6.45
C HIS A 72 -17.95 2.37 -6.37
N ARG A 73 -18.25 3.31 -5.47
CA ARG A 73 -19.59 3.92 -5.33
C ARG A 73 -20.07 4.57 -6.63
N SER A 74 -19.21 5.32 -7.30
CA SER A 74 -19.56 5.98 -8.56
C SER A 74 -19.94 4.97 -9.65
N ARG A 75 -19.20 3.86 -9.76
CA ARG A 75 -19.49 2.77 -10.71
C ARG A 75 -20.81 2.09 -10.41
N ILE A 76 -21.10 1.79 -9.14
CA ILE A 76 -22.38 1.22 -8.70
C ILE A 76 -23.55 2.12 -9.09
N LEU A 77 -23.45 3.42 -8.83
CA LEU A 77 -24.49 4.39 -9.18
C LEU A 77 -24.66 4.53 -10.69
N GLN A 78 -23.56 4.52 -11.44
CA GLN A 78 -23.59 4.56 -12.89
C GLN A 78 -24.29 3.34 -13.46
N PHE A 79 -23.88 2.13 -13.08
CA PHE A 79 -24.49 0.88 -13.56
C PHE A 79 -25.97 0.82 -13.20
N ASN A 80 -26.34 1.22 -11.98
CA ASN A 80 -27.74 1.32 -11.60
C ASN A 80 -28.54 2.30 -12.49
N ASN A 81 -27.96 3.45 -12.85
CA ASN A 81 -28.59 4.39 -13.78
C ASN A 81 -28.71 3.80 -15.19
N GLU A 82 -27.77 2.97 -15.62
CA GLU A 82 -27.84 2.26 -16.90
C GLU A 82 -29.00 1.24 -16.89
N LEU A 83 -29.16 0.49 -15.80
CA LEU A 83 -30.33 -0.39 -15.59
C LEU A 83 -31.65 0.39 -15.60
N LEU A 84 -31.73 1.54 -14.94
CA LEU A 84 -32.92 2.39 -14.92
C LEU A 84 -33.27 2.99 -16.29
N ARG A 85 -32.32 2.97 -17.23
CA ARG A 85 -32.48 3.42 -18.62
C ARG A 85 -32.70 2.26 -19.59
N ASP A 86 -32.95 1.06 -19.07
CA ASP A 86 -33.15 -0.17 -19.83
C ASP A 86 -31.99 -0.49 -20.78
N ILE A 87 -30.77 -0.09 -20.41
CA ILE A 87 -29.56 -0.47 -21.16
C ILE A 87 -29.34 -1.98 -20.93
N PRO A 88 -29.21 -2.77 -22.00
CA PRO A 88 -28.98 -4.20 -21.85
C PRO A 88 -27.52 -4.46 -21.46
N HIS A 89 -27.33 -5.45 -20.58
CA HIS A 89 -26.03 -5.83 -20.05
C HIS A 89 -25.84 -7.33 -20.17
N THR A 90 -24.59 -7.73 -20.40
CA THR A 90 -24.18 -9.13 -20.42
C THR A 90 -24.07 -9.67 -18.99
N ARG A 91 -23.99 -11.00 -18.86
CA ARG A 91 -23.72 -11.63 -17.56
C ARG A 91 -22.37 -11.19 -16.97
N GLU A 92 -21.38 -10.90 -17.80
CA GLU A 92 -20.06 -10.49 -17.34
C GLU A 92 -20.10 -9.10 -16.71
N ASP A 93 -20.80 -8.14 -17.34
CA ASP A 93 -20.98 -6.80 -16.78
C ASP A 93 -21.61 -6.85 -15.38
N PHE A 94 -22.53 -7.80 -15.18
CA PHE A 94 -23.12 -8.07 -13.88
C PHE A 94 -22.13 -8.64 -12.86
N ILE A 95 -21.24 -9.54 -13.27
CA ILE A 95 -20.23 -10.10 -12.38
C ILE A 95 -19.24 -9.01 -11.96
N GLU A 96 -18.82 -8.15 -12.89
CA GLU A 96 -17.94 -7.03 -12.61
C GLU A 96 -18.56 -6.06 -11.60
N ILE A 97 -19.82 -5.64 -11.80
CA ILE A 97 -20.46 -4.72 -10.87
C ILE A 97 -20.71 -5.35 -9.50
N LEU A 98 -21.00 -6.65 -9.43
CA LEU A 98 -21.14 -7.35 -8.15
C LEU A 98 -19.81 -7.37 -7.37
N ALA A 99 -18.68 -7.53 -8.05
CA ALA A 99 -17.37 -7.43 -7.41
C ALA A 99 -17.10 -6.01 -6.87
N GLU A 100 -17.46 -4.96 -7.63
CA GLU A 100 -17.37 -3.57 -7.18
C GLU A 100 -18.26 -3.30 -5.94
N ILE A 101 -19.44 -3.92 -5.89
CA ILE A 101 -20.32 -3.89 -4.71
C ILE A 101 -19.65 -4.56 -3.50
N ASP A 102 -19.05 -5.74 -3.66
CA ASP A 102 -18.38 -6.45 -2.57
C ASP A 102 -17.22 -5.61 -1.98
N PHE A 103 -16.41 -4.97 -2.83
CA PHE A 103 -15.35 -4.06 -2.38
C PHE A 103 -15.91 -2.86 -1.60
N TYR A 104 -16.99 -2.28 -2.10
CA TYR A 104 -17.64 -1.13 -1.48
C TYR A 104 -18.29 -1.47 -0.13
N GLU A 105 -19.06 -2.56 -0.06
CA GLU A 105 -19.71 -3.02 1.17
C GLU A 105 -18.66 -3.36 2.24
N LYS A 106 -17.58 -4.06 1.86
CA LYS A 106 -16.46 -4.36 2.76
C LYS A 106 -15.79 -3.09 3.30
N TYR A 107 -15.62 -2.07 2.47
CA TYR A 107 -15.07 -0.80 2.92
C TYR A 107 -16.00 -0.13 3.94
N CYS A 108 -17.31 -0.07 3.66
CA CYS A 108 -18.30 0.50 4.57
C CYS A 108 -18.37 -0.24 5.91
N ASP A 109 -18.31 -1.57 5.90
CA ASP A 109 -18.33 -2.39 7.12
C ASP A 109 -17.12 -2.14 8.02
N THR A 110 -15.97 -1.81 7.42
CA THR A 110 -14.73 -1.52 8.14
C THR A 110 -14.58 -0.03 8.52
N HIS A 111 -15.42 0.85 7.97
CA HIS A 111 -15.40 2.30 8.17
C HIS A 111 -16.81 2.83 8.50
N PRO A 112 -17.29 2.63 9.74
CA PRO A 112 -18.67 2.96 10.13
C PRO A 112 -18.98 4.47 10.12
N ASP A 113 -17.95 5.33 10.07
CA ASP A 113 -18.05 6.78 9.94
C ASP A 113 -18.18 7.24 8.47
N TYR A 114 -18.02 6.35 7.49
CA TYR A 114 -18.16 6.67 6.07
C TYR A 114 -19.65 6.80 5.65
N GLU A 115 -20.00 7.91 4.99
CA GLU A 115 -21.39 8.21 4.60
C GLU A 115 -21.87 7.36 3.38
N ASN A 116 -22.60 6.28 3.65
CA ASN A 116 -23.02 5.28 2.65
C ASN A 116 -24.46 5.47 2.10
N ASN A 117 -25.29 6.38 2.61
CA ASN A 117 -26.75 6.35 2.38
C ASN A 117 -27.27 6.36 0.91
N ARG A 118 -26.46 6.70 -0.10
CA ARG A 118 -26.92 6.77 -1.51
C ARG A 118 -26.74 5.47 -2.29
N ALA A 119 -25.79 4.62 -1.92
CA ALA A 119 -25.47 3.41 -2.69
C ALA A 119 -26.34 2.21 -2.31
N THR A 120 -26.86 2.16 -1.07
CA THR A 120 -27.64 1.02 -0.55
C THR A 120 -28.81 0.62 -1.44
N HIS A 121 -29.60 1.59 -1.92
CA HIS A 121 -30.73 1.32 -2.81
C HIS A 121 -30.29 0.88 -4.22
N ALA A 122 -29.19 1.44 -4.73
CA ALA A 122 -28.63 1.06 -6.02
C ALA A 122 -28.10 -0.39 -5.97
N VAL A 123 -27.38 -0.75 -4.91
CA VAL A 123 -26.90 -2.12 -4.67
C VAL A 123 -28.07 -3.12 -4.63
N ALA A 124 -29.12 -2.81 -3.85
CA ALA A 124 -30.29 -3.67 -3.76
C ALA A 124 -31.00 -3.83 -5.11
N HIS A 125 -31.08 -2.76 -5.91
CA HIS A 125 -31.66 -2.82 -7.25
C HIS A 125 -30.85 -3.72 -8.19
N ILE A 126 -29.53 -3.53 -8.24
CA ILE A 126 -28.62 -4.31 -9.09
C ILE A 126 -28.70 -5.80 -8.74
N LYS A 127 -28.59 -6.16 -7.45
CA LYS A 127 -28.69 -7.54 -6.98
C LYS A 127 -30.03 -8.19 -7.39
N ARG A 128 -31.15 -7.47 -7.23
CA ARG A 128 -32.47 -7.94 -7.66
C ARG A 128 -32.55 -8.18 -9.17
N VAL A 129 -32.08 -7.24 -10.00
CA VAL A 129 -32.12 -7.38 -11.46
C VAL A 129 -31.25 -8.55 -11.93
N TYR A 130 -30.08 -8.75 -11.30
CA TYR A 130 -29.24 -9.91 -11.56
C TYR A 130 -29.98 -11.23 -11.28
N ASP A 131 -30.60 -11.36 -10.12
CA ASP A 131 -31.35 -12.56 -9.72
C ASP A 131 -32.52 -12.83 -10.68
N GLU A 132 -33.27 -11.78 -11.05
CA GLU A 132 -34.35 -11.89 -12.04
C GLU A 132 -33.85 -12.40 -13.39
N ARG A 133 -32.70 -11.89 -13.86
CA ARG A 133 -32.09 -12.30 -15.12
C ARG A 133 -31.53 -13.72 -15.08
N LEU A 134 -31.01 -14.12 -13.93
CA LEU A 134 -30.54 -15.48 -13.69
C LEU A 134 -31.68 -16.51 -13.78
N ILE A 135 -32.86 -16.17 -13.24
CA ILE A 135 -34.06 -17.01 -13.31
C ILE A 135 -34.61 -17.08 -14.73
N LYS A 136 -34.66 -15.94 -15.43
CA LYS A 136 -35.24 -15.84 -16.77
C LYS A 136 -34.31 -16.30 -17.89
N HIS A 137 -33.01 -16.43 -17.59
CA HIS A 137 -31.95 -16.68 -18.57
C HIS A 137 -31.92 -15.65 -19.72
N ASP A 138 -32.19 -14.38 -19.41
CA ASP A 138 -32.39 -13.28 -20.37
C ASP A 138 -31.33 -12.17 -20.26
N PHE A 139 -30.08 -12.55 -19.92
CA PHE A 139 -28.93 -11.67 -20.17
C PHE A 139 -28.78 -11.41 -21.68
N LEU A 140 -28.24 -10.23 -22.04
CA LEU A 140 -27.96 -9.87 -23.44
C LEU A 140 -27.08 -10.89 -24.16
#